data_AF-A0A0A2VFZ0-F1
#
_entry.id   AF-A0A0A2VFZ0-F1
#
_cell.length_a   1.000
_cell.length_b   1.000
_cell.length_c   1.000
_cell.angle_alpha   90.00
_cell.angle_beta   90.00
_cell.angle_gamma   90.00
#
_symmetry.space_group_name_H-M   'P 1'
#
loop_
_entity.id
_entity.type
_entity.pdbx_description
1 polymer ?
#
loop_
_entity_poly.entity_id
_entity_poly.type
_entity_poly.pdbx_seq_one_letter_code
_entity_poly.pdbx_strand_id
1 'polypeptide(L)'
;MAATGTAAALRQQFSIPLIASYIIDWILLAGLAVGSYVLGNIKPNFRNFSLADPNIAFPFADHETFSNKLLFVCCGVIPVIVVLVVTLIFVPGGTVPKGTPALLVWKRKLWELQITWLGLLMAVGSAWFFVSGLKNMCGKPRPDMLSRCKPDMANADKYIVGGFQITGANGHLYSAAICTETDESKLWDGFRSYPSGHASASAGGLIYLSLFLASKFAVTLPWIMPGSSDNASSHGAFPSRLGQAEARPQNGYEDGHDASWPLSAKRSTNEKIQGARMRAAAPPVFLLVITLVPFCLAITISASRWFNYRHHGFDILFGFLIGTICAIYSFRYYHMPIQDGAGWAWGPRSSARAFWAGVGNVGFVNARSDHVAESADMQAYPPTAVSRGGNQRSVQHPEATSQYNGQYSTEYEDVELQRLNQGDNRV
;
A
#
# COMPACT_ATOMS: atom_id res chain seq x y z
N MET A 1 -57.63 16.37 1.92
CA MET A 1 -56.37 17.13 1.81
C MET A 1 -55.28 16.40 2.56
N ALA A 2 -54.59 15.46 1.91
CA ALA A 2 -53.49 14.69 2.50
C ALA A 2 -52.54 14.30 1.37
N ALA A 3 -51.71 15.24 0.95
CA ALA A 3 -50.75 15.04 -0.14
C ALA A 3 -49.54 15.98 0.05
N THR A 4 -48.82 15.86 1.16
CA THR A 4 -47.55 16.59 1.37
C THR A 4 -46.48 15.80 2.15
N GLY A 5 -46.70 14.51 2.43
CA GLY A 5 -45.81 13.72 3.29
C GLY A 5 -44.75 12.86 2.59
N THR A 6 -44.83 12.62 1.28
CA THR A 6 -44.04 11.55 0.63
C THR A 6 -42.85 12.02 -0.21
N ALA A 7 -42.65 13.33 -0.39
CA ALA A 7 -41.53 13.85 -1.17
C ALA A 7 -40.28 14.21 -0.33
N ALA A 8 -40.40 14.29 1.00
CA ALA A 8 -39.31 14.72 1.88
C ALA A 8 -38.39 13.56 2.36
N ALA A 9 -38.84 12.30 2.28
CA ALA A 9 -38.12 11.13 2.78
C ALA A 9 -37.21 10.43 1.73
N LEU A 10 -37.01 11.04 0.57
CA LEU A 10 -36.15 10.49 -0.51
C LEU A 10 -35.06 11.47 -0.97
N ARG A 11 -34.78 12.51 -0.19
CA ARG A 11 -33.65 13.41 -0.46
C ARG A 11 -32.43 12.91 0.32
N GLN A 12 -31.88 11.77 -0.12
CA GLN A 12 -30.52 11.36 0.23
C GLN A 12 -29.58 12.50 -0.18
N GLN A 13 -29.23 13.36 0.78
CA GLN A 13 -28.30 14.44 0.51
C GLN A 13 -26.90 13.86 0.41
N PHE A 14 -26.50 13.52 -0.81
CA PHE A 14 -25.08 13.41 -1.15
C PHE A 14 -24.39 14.68 -0.64
N SER A 15 -23.54 14.54 0.37
CA SER A 15 -22.80 15.68 0.88
C SER A 15 -21.85 16.16 -0.22
N ILE A 16 -22.18 17.28 -0.83
CA ILE A 16 -21.38 17.98 -1.85
C ILE A 16 -19.89 18.07 -1.46
N PRO A 17 -19.50 18.43 -0.22
CA PRO A 17 -18.08 18.51 0.14
C PRO A 17 -17.35 17.17 0.05
N LEU A 18 -18.03 16.05 0.33
CA LEU A 18 -17.45 14.72 0.24
C LEU A 18 -17.19 14.31 -1.22
N ILE A 19 -18.16 14.54 -2.10
CA ILE A 19 -17.99 14.25 -3.53
C ILE A 19 -16.89 15.13 -4.10
N ALA A 20 -16.89 16.41 -3.75
CA ALA A 20 -15.88 17.36 -4.20
C ALA A 20 -14.46 16.92 -3.79
N SER A 21 -14.25 16.39 -2.59
CA SER A 21 -12.91 15.93 -2.19
C SER A 21 -12.40 14.75 -3.02
N TYR A 22 -13.24 13.77 -3.35
CA TYR A 22 -12.84 12.68 -4.24
C TYR A 22 -12.64 13.12 -5.70
N ILE A 23 -13.44 14.08 -6.19
CA ILE A 23 -13.20 14.67 -7.52
C ILE A 23 -11.84 15.36 -7.55
N ILE A 24 -11.47 16.09 -6.49
CA ILE A 24 -10.14 16.69 -6.37
C ILE A 24 -9.05 15.62 -6.38
N ASP A 25 -9.22 14.50 -5.68
CA ASP A 25 -8.23 13.40 -5.72
C ASP A 25 -8.00 12.91 -7.16
N TRP A 26 -9.07 12.68 -7.93
CA TRP A 26 -8.96 12.30 -9.34
C TRP A 26 -8.27 13.37 -10.19
N ILE A 27 -8.61 14.64 -10.00
CA ILE A 27 -7.98 15.76 -10.73
C ILE A 27 -6.49 15.85 -10.40
N LEU A 28 -6.10 15.72 -9.13
CA LEU A 28 -4.71 15.77 -8.70
C LEU A 28 -3.90 14.61 -9.29
N LEU A 29 -4.46 13.40 -9.28
CA LEU A 29 -3.79 12.23 -9.87
C LEU A 29 -3.74 12.29 -11.40
N ALA A 30 -4.77 12.82 -12.06
CA ALA A 30 -4.73 13.10 -13.50
C ALA A 30 -3.68 14.17 -13.83
N GLY A 31 -3.61 15.23 -13.02
CA GLY A 31 -2.58 16.27 -13.10
C GLY A 31 -1.17 15.71 -12.92
N LEU A 32 -0.98 14.76 -12.00
CA LEU A 32 0.29 14.04 -11.81
C LEU A 32 0.69 13.25 -13.07
N ALA A 33 -0.27 12.58 -13.72
CA ALA A 33 -0.01 11.84 -14.96
C ALA A 33 0.34 12.79 -16.12
N VAL A 34 -0.37 13.91 -16.26
CA VAL A 34 -0.06 14.96 -17.25
C VAL A 34 1.31 15.57 -16.99
N GLY A 35 1.62 15.92 -15.73
CA GLY A 35 2.92 16.43 -15.33
C GLY A 35 4.05 15.46 -15.64
N SER A 36 3.84 14.17 -15.43
CA SER A 36 4.81 13.11 -15.78
C SER A 36 5.06 13.04 -17.30
N TYR A 37 4.00 13.14 -18.11
CA TYR A 37 4.11 13.18 -19.57
C TYR A 37 4.87 14.42 -20.05
N VAL A 38 4.57 15.60 -19.47
CA VAL A 38 5.27 16.85 -19.80
C VAL A 38 6.75 16.73 -19.43
N LEU A 39 7.07 16.26 -18.21
CA LEU A 39 8.45 16.01 -17.80
C LEU A 39 9.15 15.08 -18.80
N GLY A 40 8.51 13.99 -19.24
CA GLY A 40 9.08 13.07 -20.23
C GLY A 40 9.47 13.70 -21.57
N ASN A 41 8.94 14.86 -21.93
CA ASN A 41 9.21 15.55 -23.19
C ASN A 41 10.20 16.72 -23.07
N ILE A 42 10.63 17.07 -21.84
CA ILE A 42 11.62 18.12 -21.62
C ILE A 42 13.02 17.60 -21.97
N LYS A 43 13.82 18.42 -22.67
CA LYS A 43 15.22 18.12 -23.00
C LYS A 43 16.01 17.69 -21.74
N PRO A 44 16.61 16.48 -21.73
CA PRO A 44 17.34 15.99 -20.57
C PRO A 44 18.69 16.70 -20.43
N ASN A 45 19.28 16.61 -19.24
CA ASN A 45 20.68 16.94 -19.03
C ASN A 45 21.57 15.96 -19.81
N PHE A 46 22.73 16.42 -20.27
CA PHE A 46 23.69 15.60 -20.98
C PHE A 46 24.96 15.46 -20.15
N ARG A 47 25.13 14.29 -19.54
CA ARG A 47 26.36 13.97 -18.83
C ARG A 47 27.47 13.67 -19.83
N ASN A 48 28.62 14.32 -19.67
CA ASN A 48 29.81 14.05 -20.47
C ASN A 48 30.23 12.57 -20.33
N PHE A 49 30.70 11.98 -21.43
CA PHE A 49 31.02 10.56 -21.52
C PHE A 49 32.34 10.35 -22.27
N SER A 50 32.94 9.17 -22.13
CA SER A 50 34.14 8.79 -22.87
C SER A 50 33.78 7.87 -24.03
N LEU A 51 34.37 8.09 -25.21
CA LEU A 51 34.17 7.22 -26.37
C LEU A 51 34.80 5.83 -26.18
N ALA A 52 35.74 5.69 -25.23
CA ALA A 52 36.42 4.44 -24.93
C ALA A 52 35.70 3.58 -23.87
N ASP A 53 34.55 4.03 -23.33
CA ASP A 53 33.81 3.28 -22.31
C ASP A 53 33.04 2.11 -22.94
N PRO A 54 33.39 0.84 -22.65
CA PRO A 54 32.71 -0.32 -23.21
C PRO A 54 31.27 -0.46 -22.72
N ASN A 55 30.90 0.15 -21.58
CA ASN A 55 29.56 0.02 -21.02
C ASN A 55 28.51 0.76 -21.84
N ILE A 56 28.90 1.71 -22.70
CA ILE A 56 28.01 2.53 -23.53
C ILE A 56 28.13 2.23 -25.04
N ALA A 57 28.91 1.20 -25.39
CA ALA A 57 29.25 0.82 -26.75
C ALA A 57 28.40 -0.32 -27.33
N PHE A 58 27.31 -0.71 -26.66
CA PHE A 58 26.44 -1.78 -27.14
C PHE A 58 25.63 -1.35 -28.38
N PRO A 59 25.25 -2.29 -29.26
CA PRO A 59 24.43 -1.99 -30.42
C PRO A 59 23.01 -1.57 -30.02
N PHE A 60 22.43 -0.65 -30.78
CA PHE A 60 21.04 -0.25 -30.61
C PHE A 60 20.10 -1.42 -30.96
N ALA A 61 19.31 -1.86 -29.99
CA ALA A 61 18.27 -2.85 -30.23
C ALA A 61 17.02 -2.16 -30.83
N ASP A 62 16.79 -2.35 -32.14
CA ASP A 62 15.64 -1.79 -32.86
C ASP A 62 14.30 -2.33 -32.36
N HIS A 63 14.26 -3.60 -31.94
CA HIS A 63 13.07 -4.26 -31.41
C HIS A 63 13.15 -4.41 -29.89
N GLU A 64 12.34 -3.63 -29.19
CA GLU A 64 12.15 -3.81 -27.75
C GLU A 64 11.15 -4.94 -27.48
N THR A 65 11.50 -5.88 -26.59
CA THR A 65 10.59 -6.97 -26.18
C THR A 65 9.30 -6.43 -25.57
N PHE A 66 9.43 -5.39 -24.75
CA PHE A 66 8.30 -4.65 -24.19
C PHE A 66 8.37 -3.21 -24.69
N SER A 67 7.54 -2.89 -25.69
CA SER A 67 7.35 -1.51 -26.14
C SER A 67 6.57 -0.71 -25.09
N ASN A 68 6.69 0.63 -25.12
CA ASN A 68 5.91 1.54 -24.28
C ASN A 68 4.39 1.25 -24.31
N LYS A 69 3.85 0.87 -25.48
CA LYS A 69 2.44 0.49 -25.64
C LYS A 69 2.11 -0.77 -24.84
N LEU A 70 2.97 -1.79 -24.93
CA LEU A 70 2.78 -3.05 -24.21
C LEU A 70 2.95 -2.84 -22.70
N LEU A 71 3.89 -2.00 -22.27
CA LEU A 71 4.06 -1.63 -20.88
C LEU A 71 2.78 -0.99 -20.30
N PHE A 72 2.19 -0.03 -21.01
CA PHE A 72 0.94 0.62 -20.60
C PHE A 72 -0.21 -0.40 -20.46
N VAL A 73 -0.30 -1.35 -21.40
CA VAL A 73 -1.30 -2.43 -21.32
C VAL A 73 -1.03 -3.32 -20.11
N CYS A 74 0.20 -3.81 -19.95
CA CYS A 74 0.54 -4.74 -18.87
C CYS A 74 0.40 -4.14 -17.47
N CYS A 75 0.78 -2.87 -17.28
CA CYS A 75 0.91 -2.25 -15.96
C CYS A 75 -0.24 -1.27 -15.64
N GLY A 76 -1.04 -0.89 -16.63
CA GLY A 76 -2.21 -0.03 -16.46
C GLY A 76 -3.51 -0.77 -16.79
N VAL A 77 -3.70 -1.14 -18.05
CA VAL A 77 -4.97 -1.70 -18.55
C VAL A 77 -5.32 -3.04 -17.91
N ILE A 78 -4.36 -3.98 -17.87
CA ILE A 78 -4.58 -5.31 -17.27
C ILE A 78 -4.94 -5.18 -15.78
N PRO A 79 -4.20 -4.44 -14.93
CA PRO A 79 -4.59 -4.21 -13.55
C PRO A 79 -5.98 -3.59 -13.38
N VAL A 80 -6.36 -2.60 -14.20
CA VAL A 80 -7.71 -2.00 -14.15
C VAL A 80 -8.79 -3.05 -14.41
N ILE A 81 -8.60 -3.90 -15.43
CA ILE A 81 -9.56 -4.96 -15.79
C ILE A 81 -9.60 -6.03 -14.70
N VAL A 82 -8.45 -6.48 -14.20
CA VAL A 82 -8.40 -7.51 -13.15
C VAL A 82 -9.07 -7.00 -11.86
N VAL A 83 -8.80 -5.75 -11.46
CA VAL A 83 -9.47 -5.12 -10.31
C VAL A 83 -10.98 -5.07 -10.51
N LEU A 84 -11.44 -4.70 -11.71
CA LEU A 84 -12.87 -4.68 -12.05
C LEU A 84 -13.49 -6.06 -11.91
N VAL A 85 -12.90 -7.08 -12.53
CA VAL A 85 -13.41 -8.46 -12.51
C VAL A 85 -13.44 -9.02 -11.08
N VAL A 86 -12.35 -8.86 -10.33
CA VAL A 86 -12.25 -9.37 -8.95
C VAL A 86 -13.27 -8.67 -8.05
N THR A 87 -13.43 -7.35 -8.17
CA THR A 87 -14.41 -6.60 -7.36
C THR A 87 -15.84 -6.96 -7.74
N LEU A 88 -16.14 -7.18 -9.01
CA LEU A 88 -17.49 -7.56 -9.43
C LEU A 88 -17.86 -8.97 -8.98
N ILE A 89 -16.91 -9.91 -8.94
CA ILE A 89 -17.16 -11.32 -8.61
C ILE A 89 -17.08 -11.59 -7.10
N PHE A 90 -16.01 -11.14 -6.43
CA PHE A 90 -15.68 -11.56 -5.06
C PHE A 90 -16.08 -10.55 -3.98
N VAL A 91 -16.51 -9.34 -4.35
CA VAL A 91 -16.97 -8.30 -3.40
C VAL A 91 -18.46 -8.07 -3.58
N PRO A 92 -19.30 -8.07 -2.55
CA PRO A 92 -18.98 -8.34 -1.16
C PRO A 92 -18.84 -9.86 -0.94
N GLY A 93 -17.99 -10.23 0.02
CA GLY A 93 -17.76 -11.64 0.36
C GLY A 93 -18.98 -12.29 1.01
N GLY A 94 -18.83 -13.55 1.43
CA GLY A 94 -19.88 -14.33 2.09
C GLY A 94 -20.31 -13.83 3.48
N THR A 95 -19.78 -12.70 3.95
CA THR A 95 -20.11 -12.08 5.24
C THR A 95 -21.44 -11.32 5.21
N VAL A 96 -21.98 -11.02 4.03
CA VAL A 96 -23.21 -10.26 3.89
C VAL A 96 -24.44 -11.10 4.26
N PRO A 97 -25.32 -10.62 5.17
CA PRO A 97 -26.55 -11.33 5.53
C PRO A 97 -27.46 -11.61 4.33
N LYS A 98 -28.09 -12.78 4.32
CA LYS A 98 -29.09 -13.16 3.32
C LYS A 98 -30.29 -12.21 3.43
N GLY A 99 -30.59 -11.47 2.37
CA GLY A 99 -31.71 -10.50 2.33
C GLY A 99 -31.29 -9.03 2.26
N THR A 100 -29.99 -8.72 2.13
CA THR A 100 -29.55 -7.34 1.89
C THR A 100 -30.00 -6.82 0.52
N PRO A 101 -30.46 -5.55 0.44
CA PRO A 101 -30.90 -4.96 -0.82
C PRO A 101 -29.72 -4.81 -1.80
N ALA A 102 -29.95 -5.11 -3.08
CA ALA A 102 -28.93 -5.05 -4.13
C ALA A 102 -28.26 -3.67 -4.25
N LEU A 103 -28.96 -2.60 -3.88
CA LEU A 103 -28.42 -1.23 -3.89
C LEU A 103 -27.22 -1.08 -2.94
N LEU A 104 -27.27 -1.65 -1.73
CA LEU A 104 -26.17 -1.56 -0.76
C LEU A 104 -24.96 -2.37 -1.23
N VAL A 105 -25.22 -3.53 -1.83
CA VAL A 105 -24.19 -4.38 -2.45
C VAL A 105 -23.47 -3.64 -3.57
N TRP A 106 -24.22 -2.98 -4.45
CA TRP A 106 -23.64 -2.16 -5.54
C TRP A 106 -22.88 -0.95 -5.03
N LYS A 107 -23.41 -0.25 -4.01
CA LYS A 107 -22.71 0.87 -3.37
C LYS A 107 -21.35 0.42 -2.82
N ARG A 108 -21.27 -0.76 -2.21
CA ARG A 108 -20.00 -1.34 -1.74
C ARG A 108 -19.05 -1.71 -2.88
N LYS A 109 -19.55 -2.38 -3.92
CA LYS A 109 -18.74 -2.73 -5.10
C LYS A 109 -18.12 -1.50 -5.76
N LEU A 110 -18.93 -0.45 -5.97
CA LEU A 110 -18.46 0.80 -6.57
C LEU A 110 -17.47 1.54 -5.66
N TRP A 111 -17.67 1.48 -4.34
CA TRP A 111 -16.74 2.04 -3.36
C TRP A 111 -15.37 1.37 -3.42
N GLU A 112 -15.34 0.05 -3.38
CA GLU A 112 -14.10 -0.71 -3.47
C GLU A 112 -13.40 -0.46 -4.82
N LEU A 113 -14.16 -0.40 -5.91
CA LEU A 113 -13.63 -0.15 -7.24
C LEU A 113 -12.96 1.22 -7.35
N GLN A 114 -13.63 2.30 -6.92
CA GLN A 114 -13.11 3.65 -7.06
C GLN A 114 -11.85 3.88 -6.22
N ILE A 115 -11.83 3.37 -4.98
CA ILE A 115 -10.67 3.46 -4.09
C ILE A 115 -9.49 2.67 -4.65
N THR A 116 -9.74 1.46 -5.18
CA THR A 116 -8.67 0.64 -5.76
C THR A 116 -8.10 1.27 -7.03
N TRP A 117 -8.94 1.88 -7.87
CA TRP A 117 -8.45 2.58 -9.06
C TRP A 117 -7.68 3.87 -8.74
N LEU A 118 -8.11 4.63 -7.73
CA LEU A 118 -7.34 5.75 -7.20
C LEU A 118 -5.96 5.30 -6.69
N GLY A 119 -5.90 4.19 -5.95
CA GLY A 119 -4.63 3.64 -5.47
C GLY A 119 -3.72 3.14 -6.59
N LEU A 120 -4.28 2.48 -7.61
CA LEU A 120 -3.51 2.05 -8.78
C LEU A 120 -2.95 3.26 -9.55
N LEU A 121 -3.78 4.28 -9.79
CA LEU A 121 -3.37 5.50 -10.48
C LEU A 121 -2.30 6.26 -9.69
N MET A 122 -2.43 6.31 -8.36
CA MET A 122 -1.41 6.87 -7.48
C MET A 122 -0.10 6.08 -7.55
N ALA A 123 -0.14 4.75 -7.51
CA ALA A 123 1.05 3.91 -7.57
C ALA A 123 1.84 4.11 -8.88
N VAL A 124 1.16 4.00 -10.02
CA VAL A 124 1.78 4.15 -11.34
C VAL A 124 2.14 5.60 -11.63
N GLY A 125 1.26 6.55 -11.30
CA GLY A 125 1.45 7.98 -11.52
C GLY A 125 2.63 8.54 -10.75
N SER A 126 2.74 8.23 -9.45
CA SER A 126 3.88 8.66 -8.62
C SER A 126 5.19 8.04 -9.11
N ALA A 127 5.19 6.74 -9.42
CA ALA A 127 6.37 6.06 -9.95
C ALA A 127 6.87 6.73 -11.25
N TRP A 128 5.95 7.01 -12.18
CA TRP A 128 6.29 7.66 -13.44
C TRP A 128 6.77 9.11 -13.25
N PHE A 129 6.16 9.86 -12.34
CA PHE A 129 6.56 11.22 -12.01
C PHE A 129 8.00 11.30 -11.50
N PHE A 130 8.33 10.50 -10.47
CA PHE A 130 9.67 10.50 -9.89
C PHE A 130 10.73 10.08 -10.90
N VAL A 131 10.47 9.03 -11.68
CA VAL A 131 11.42 8.56 -12.69
C VAL A 131 11.62 9.58 -13.81
N SER A 132 10.55 10.23 -14.30
CA SER A 132 10.65 11.23 -15.36
C SER A 132 11.47 12.44 -14.93
N GLY A 133 11.26 12.91 -13.68
CA GLY A 133 12.08 13.97 -13.09
C GLY A 133 13.54 13.58 -12.98
N LEU A 134 13.84 12.43 -12.37
CA LEU A 134 15.21 11.95 -12.17
C LEU A 134 15.95 11.69 -13.49
N LYS A 135 15.27 11.16 -14.51
CA LYS A 135 15.85 10.96 -15.85
C LYS A 135 16.37 12.26 -16.45
N ASN A 136 15.57 13.33 -16.38
CA ASN A 136 15.96 14.61 -16.94
C ASN A 136 17.07 15.29 -16.14
N MET A 137 17.11 15.11 -14.82
CA MET A 137 18.15 15.67 -13.96
C MET A 137 19.50 14.95 -14.12
N CYS A 138 19.49 13.61 -14.11
CA CYS A 138 20.71 12.81 -14.08
C CYS A 138 21.41 12.70 -15.45
N GLY A 139 20.65 12.65 -16.55
CA GLY A 139 21.25 12.67 -17.90
C GLY A 139 22.23 11.54 -18.18
N LYS A 140 22.05 10.36 -17.55
CA LYS A 140 23.00 9.25 -17.63
C LYS A 140 22.91 8.55 -19.00
N PRO A 141 24.04 8.35 -19.70
CA PRO A 141 24.06 7.61 -20.97
C PRO A 141 23.64 6.16 -20.77
N ARG A 142 22.86 5.64 -21.74
CA ARG A 142 22.44 4.23 -21.81
C ARG A 142 23.57 3.34 -22.33
N PRO A 143 23.45 2.01 -22.15
CA PRO A 143 24.43 1.09 -22.69
C PRO A 143 24.56 1.12 -24.22
N ASP A 144 23.50 1.54 -24.92
CA ASP A 144 23.46 1.69 -26.37
C ASP A 144 23.70 3.13 -26.87
N MET A 145 24.21 4.03 -26.00
CA MET A 145 24.33 5.46 -26.29
C MET A 145 25.22 5.76 -27.50
N LEU A 146 26.39 5.12 -27.64
CA LEU A 146 27.33 5.43 -28.73
C LEU A 146 26.75 5.08 -30.11
N SER A 147 26.02 3.96 -30.20
CA SER A 147 25.35 3.54 -31.42
C SER A 147 24.22 4.51 -31.85
N ARG A 148 23.60 5.20 -30.89
CA ARG A 148 22.61 6.27 -31.14
C ARG A 148 23.28 7.60 -31.48
N CYS A 149 24.39 7.92 -30.83
CA CYS A 149 25.11 9.18 -30.96
C CYS A 149 25.75 9.34 -32.35
N LYS A 150 26.35 8.26 -32.89
CA LYS A 150 27.21 8.28 -34.09
C LYS A 150 28.23 9.42 -34.00
N PRO A 151 29.26 9.27 -33.15
CA PRO A 151 30.19 10.36 -32.86
C PRO A 151 30.97 10.79 -34.12
N ASP A 152 31.14 12.10 -34.30
CA ASP A 152 32.02 12.65 -35.34
C ASP A 152 33.49 12.45 -34.96
N MET A 153 34.08 11.36 -35.45
CA MET A 153 35.49 11.04 -35.22
C MET A 153 36.44 12.01 -35.95
N ALA A 154 35.98 12.74 -36.97
CA ALA A 154 36.84 13.66 -37.73
C ALA A 154 37.11 14.97 -36.99
N ASN A 155 36.18 15.41 -36.14
CA ASN A 155 36.28 16.67 -35.38
C ASN A 155 36.29 16.44 -33.85
N ALA A 156 36.68 15.24 -33.40
CA ALA A 156 36.59 14.83 -32.00
C ALA A 156 37.30 15.81 -31.04
N ASP A 157 38.46 16.35 -31.44
CA ASP A 157 39.28 17.26 -30.61
C ASP A 157 38.54 18.54 -30.19
N LYS A 158 37.58 19.01 -31.00
CA LYS A 158 36.78 20.21 -30.71
C LYS A 158 35.80 20.00 -29.55
N TYR A 159 35.40 18.76 -29.30
CA TYR A 159 34.36 18.41 -28.34
C TYR A 159 34.90 17.82 -27.04
N ILE A 160 36.23 17.80 -26.89
CA ILE A 160 36.89 17.36 -25.66
C ILE A 160 36.54 18.33 -24.54
N VAL A 161 36.03 17.77 -23.44
CA VAL A 161 35.68 18.47 -22.21
C VAL A 161 36.41 17.83 -21.04
N GLY A 162 36.74 18.61 -20.02
CA GLY A 162 37.44 18.14 -18.83
C GLY A 162 38.77 18.86 -18.62
N GLY A 163 39.05 19.23 -17.37
CA GLY A 163 40.24 20.00 -16.99
C GLY A 163 41.51 19.17 -16.80
N PHE A 164 41.46 17.85 -17.04
CA PHE A 164 42.59 16.95 -16.86
C PHE A 164 42.98 16.33 -18.20
N GLN A 165 44.13 16.76 -18.73
CA GLN A 165 44.69 16.28 -19.99
C GLN A 165 45.35 14.93 -19.76
N ILE A 166 44.63 13.85 -20.08
CA ILE A 166 45.22 12.51 -20.11
C ILE A 166 45.98 12.37 -21.42
N THR A 167 47.29 12.10 -21.34
CA THR A 167 48.13 11.80 -22.50
C THR A 167 47.79 10.41 -23.03
N GLY A 168 46.85 10.35 -23.98
CA GLY A 168 46.42 9.13 -24.68
C GLY A 168 44.93 9.15 -25.01
N ALA A 169 44.54 8.56 -26.15
CA ALA A 169 43.15 8.53 -26.63
C ALA A 169 42.15 7.90 -25.62
N ASN A 170 42.65 7.13 -24.66
CA ASN A 170 41.87 6.41 -23.67
C ASN A 170 41.70 7.29 -22.41
N GLY A 171 40.72 8.18 -22.41
CA GLY A 171 40.40 8.95 -21.20
C GLY A 171 39.79 10.34 -21.42
N HIS A 172 39.73 10.82 -22.66
CA HIS A 172 39.05 12.08 -22.95
C HIS A 172 37.55 11.96 -22.72
N LEU A 173 36.99 12.97 -22.07
CA LEU A 173 35.54 13.13 -21.96
C LEU A 173 35.09 14.01 -23.11
N TYR A 174 33.94 13.68 -23.68
CA TYR A 174 33.33 14.40 -24.79
C TYR A 174 31.95 14.93 -24.37
N SER A 175 31.61 16.09 -24.91
CA SER A 175 30.26 16.65 -24.80
C SER A 175 29.31 15.95 -25.77
N ALA A 176 28.02 15.92 -25.46
CA ALA A 176 26.97 15.37 -26.34
C ALA A 176 26.89 16.08 -27.71
N ALA A 177 27.51 17.24 -27.87
CA ALA A 177 27.59 17.96 -29.15
C ALA A 177 28.44 17.24 -30.23
N ILE A 178 29.20 16.19 -29.87
CA ILE A 178 29.93 15.34 -30.84
C ILE A 178 28.99 14.43 -31.66
N CYS A 179 27.75 14.23 -31.20
CA CYS A 179 26.80 13.34 -31.86
C CYS A 179 26.28 13.94 -33.17
N THR A 180 26.31 13.15 -34.24
CA THR A 180 25.85 13.58 -35.59
C THR A 180 24.42 13.16 -35.91
N GLU A 181 23.77 12.43 -35.01
CA GLU A 181 22.40 11.93 -35.21
C GLU A 181 21.40 13.09 -35.40
N THR A 182 20.58 12.99 -36.45
CA THR A 182 19.61 14.03 -36.82
C THR A 182 18.32 13.94 -36.01
N ASP A 183 18.01 12.76 -35.46
CA ASP A 183 16.84 12.54 -34.61
C ASP A 183 17.14 12.90 -33.14
N GLU A 184 16.71 14.09 -32.74
CA GLU A 184 16.87 14.57 -31.37
C GLU A 184 16.20 13.65 -30.34
N SER A 185 15.06 13.04 -30.68
CA SER A 185 14.32 12.18 -29.75
C SER A 185 15.08 10.90 -29.43
N LYS A 186 15.73 10.31 -30.44
CA LYS A 186 16.58 9.13 -30.30
C LYS A 186 17.81 9.44 -29.46
N LEU A 187 18.40 10.61 -29.65
CA LEU A 187 19.54 11.10 -28.88
C LEU A 187 19.16 11.36 -27.42
N TRP A 188 18.04 12.06 -27.16
CA TRP A 188 17.57 12.36 -25.81
C TRP A 188 17.22 11.09 -25.04
N ASP A 189 16.61 10.11 -25.68
CA ASP A 189 16.35 8.82 -25.05
C ASP A 189 17.67 8.11 -24.67
N GLY A 190 18.73 8.27 -25.45
CA GLY A 190 20.07 7.75 -25.15
C GLY A 190 20.66 8.25 -23.83
N PHE A 191 20.31 9.46 -23.38
CA PHE A 191 20.76 10.04 -22.10
C PHE A 191 19.79 9.87 -20.93
N ARG A 192 18.74 9.06 -21.12
CA ARG A 192 17.71 8.80 -20.09
C ARG A 192 17.81 7.39 -19.52
N SER A 193 19.02 6.96 -19.15
CA SER A 193 19.23 5.62 -18.58
C SER A 193 18.78 5.53 -17.12
N TYR A 194 19.13 6.49 -16.27
CA TYR A 194 18.84 6.39 -14.83
C TYR A 194 17.66 7.25 -14.42
N PRO A 195 16.69 6.73 -13.64
CA PRO A 195 16.39 5.31 -13.36
C PRO A 195 15.47 4.67 -14.43
N SER A 196 15.32 3.35 -14.44
CA SER A 196 14.50 2.65 -15.45
C SER A 196 12.99 2.90 -15.27
N GLY A 197 12.37 3.53 -16.26
CA GLY A 197 10.92 3.79 -16.29
C GLY A 197 10.07 2.54 -16.47
N HIS A 198 10.55 1.57 -17.25
CA HIS A 198 9.85 0.28 -17.42
C HIS A 198 9.86 -0.52 -16.12
N ALA A 199 10.99 -0.54 -15.41
CA ALA A 199 11.09 -1.24 -14.13
C ALA A 199 10.21 -0.58 -13.06
N SER A 200 10.20 0.75 -13.00
CA SER A 200 9.38 1.46 -12.02
C SER A 200 7.88 1.38 -12.29
N ALA A 201 7.44 1.55 -13.55
CA ALA A 201 6.03 1.46 -13.90
C ALA A 201 5.48 0.03 -13.72
N SER A 202 6.28 -0.99 -14.07
CA SER A 202 5.89 -2.39 -13.87
C SER A 202 5.86 -2.77 -12.39
N ALA A 203 6.85 -2.36 -11.60
CA ALA A 203 6.78 -2.52 -10.15
C ALA A 203 5.56 -1.78 -9.57
N GLY A 204 5.32 -0.52 -9.95
CA GLY A 204 4.19 0.28 -9.48
C GLY A 204 2.84 -0.38 -9.73
N GLY A 205 2.54 -0.75 -10.98
CA GLY A 205 1.22 -1.28 -11.37
C GLY A 205 1.01 -2.74 -10.98
N LEU A 206 2.00 -3.60 -11.24
CA LEU A 206 1.83 -5.05 -11.04
C LEU A 206 2.07 -5.48 -9.60
N ILE A 207 2.95 -4.81 -8.83
CA ILE A 207 3.07 -5.09 -7.39
C ILE A 207 1.84 -4.58 -6.67
N TYR A 208 1.30 -3.41 -7.04
CA TYR A 208 0.02 -2.96 -6.52
C TYR A 208 -1.10 -3.98 -6.79
N LEU A 209 -1.15 -4.52 -8.03
CA LEU A 209 -2.09 -5.59 -8.36
C LEU A 209 -1.87 -6.85 -7.51
N SER A 210 -0.61 -7.26 -7.33
CA SER A 210 -0.25 -8.40 -6.47
C SER A 210 -0.74 -8.20 -5.03
N LEU A 211 -0.53 -7.00 -4.45
CA LEU A 211 -1.01 -6.64 -3.12
C LEU A 211 -2.54 -6.62 -3.03
N PHE A 212 -3.23 -6.13 -4.07
CA PHE A 212 -4.68 -6.14 -4.16
C PHE A 212 -5.23 -7.57 -4.22
N LEU A 213 -4.66 -8.45 -5.05
CA LEU A 213 -5.09 -9.85 -5.10
C LEU A 213 -4.81 -10.56 -3.77
N ALA A 214 -3.66 -10.28 -3.15
CA ALA A 214 -3.30 -10.83 -1.85
C ALA A 214 -4.29 -10.40 -0.75
N SER A 215 -4.77 -9.16 -0.79
CA SER A 215 -5.78 -8.68 0.15
C SER A 215 -7.14 -9.31 -0.07
N LYS A 216 -7.61 -9.43 -1.32
CA LYS A 216 -8.92 -10.01 -1.64
C LYS A 216 -8.99 -11.52 -1.41
N PHE A 217 -7.88 -12.23 -1.58
CA PHE A 217 -7.82 -13.69 -1.37
C PHE A 217 -7.20 -14.10 -0.04
N ALA A 218 -6.99 -13.15 0.89
CA ALA A 218 -6.39 -13.39 2.20
C ALA A 218 -5.06 -14.17 2.13
N VAL A 219 -4.26 -13.92 1.09
CA VAL A 219 -2.93 -14.51 0.96
C VAL A 219 -1.96 -13.68 1.79
N THR A 220 -1.73 -14.11 3.02
CA THR A 220 -0.74 -13.55 3.93
C THR A 220 0.37 -14.56 4.17
N LEU A 221 1.57 -14.06 4.48
CA LEU A 221 2.55 -14.91 5.16
C LEU A 221 1.95 -15.27 6.52
N PRO A 222 1.82 -16.58 6.87
CA PRO A 222 1.23 -16.99 8.13
C PRO A 222 1.97 -16.33 9.31
N TRP A 223 1.31 -15.39 9.97
CA TRP A 223 1.82 -14.69 11.15
C TRP A 223 0.81 -14.80 12.27
N ILE A 224 1.30 -15.03 13.49
CA ILE A 224 0.45 -15.21 14.67
C ILE A 224 0.14 -13.82 15.23
N MET A 225 -1.12 -13.39 15.16
CA MET A 225 -1.59 -12.19 15.84
C MET A 225 -1.43 -12.35 17.37
N PRO A 226 -0.68 -11.48 18.07
CA PRO A 226 -0.64 -11.49 19.52
C PRO A 226 -1.95 -10.88 20.04
N GLY A 227 -2.78 -11.66 20.73
CA GLY A 227 -3.88 -11.07 21.53
C GLY A 227 -5.29 -11.60 21.33
N SER A 228 -5.49 -12.91 21.24
CA SER A 228 -6.75 -13.49 21.71
C SER A 228 -6.44 -14.74 22.51
N SER A 229 -6.84 -14.79 23.77
CA SER A 229 -6.85 -16.01 24.58
C SER A 229 -8.30 -16.45 24.66
N ASP A 230 -8.62 -17.65 24.19
CA ASP A 230 -9.77 -18.37 24.72
C ASP A 230 -9.58 -19.87 24.54
N ASN A 231 -10.05 -20.58 25.56
CA ASN A 231 -9.72 -21.93 25.97
C ASN A 231 -9.91 -23.01 24.89
N ALA A 232 -8.89 -23.83 24.67
CA ALA A 232 -9.04 -25.21 24.23
C ALA A 232 -7.74 -26.00 24.46
N SER A 233 -7.88 -27.17 25.07
CA SER A 233 -6.81 -28.08 25.47
C SER A 233 -6.49 -29.14 24.41
N SER A 234 -5.27 -29.66 24.50
CA SER A 234 -4.76 -30.97 24.03
C SER A 234 -3.92 -30.97 22.75
N HIS A 235 -2.61 -31.22 22.89
CA HIS A 235 -1.67 -31.45 21.78
C HIS A 235 -1.66 -32.95 21.48
N GLY A 236 -2.29 -33.31 20.36
CA GLY A 236 -2.13 -34.60 19.70
C GLY A 236 -2.51 -34.45 18.23
N ALA A 237 -1.81 -35.14 17.34
CA ALA A 237 -2.19 -35.19 15.92
C ALA A 237 -3.59 -35.81 15.70
N PHE A 238 -4.14 -36.51 16.72
CA PHE A 238 -5.46 -37.11 16.74
C PHE A 238 -6.14 -36.87 18.11
N PRO A 239 -6.90 -35.78 18.29
CA PRO A 239 -7.57 -35.45 19.56
C PRO A 239 -8.57 -36.52 20.02
N SER A 240 -9.17 -37.27 19.08
CA SER A 240 -10.09 -38.39 19.35
C SER A 240 -9.42 -39.62 19.96
N ARG A 241 -8.08 -39.67 20.04
CA ARG A 241 -7.32 -40.77 20.67
C ARG A 241 -6.68 -40.39 22.01
N LEU A 242 -6.81 -39.15 22.45
CA LEU A 242 -6.41 -38.74 23.79
C LEU A 242 -7.57 -39.09 24.73
N GLY A 243 -7.44 -40.19 25.47
CA GLY A 243 -8.46 -40.66 26.41
C GLY A 243 -8.88 -39.56 27.38
N GLN A 244 -10.18 -39.47 27.64
CA GLN A 244 -10.73 -38.70 28.76
C GLN A 244 -10.08 -39.21 30.05
N ALA A 245 -9.10 -38.47 30.56
CA ALA A 245 -8.69 -38.63 31.95
C ALA A 245 -9.79 -38.02 32.81
N GLU A 246 -10.68 -38.87 33.32
CA GLU A 246 -11.64 -38.55 34.37
C GLU A 246 -10.95 -37.85 35.55
N ALA A 247 -11.50 -36.72 35.98
CA ALA A 247 -11.12 -36.14 37.26
C ALA A 247 -12.32 -35.41 37.89
N ARG A 248 -13.02 -36.12 38.81
CA ARG A 248 -13.42 -35.67 40.16
C ARG A 248 -14.25 -36.76 40.87
N PRO A 249 -14.28 -36.84 42.24
CA PRO A 249 -14.29 -35.68 43.15
C PRO A 249 -13.38 -35.73 44.40
N GLN A 250 -13.30 -34.55 45.03
CA GLN A 250 -12.78 -34.17 46.35
C GLN A 250 -12.88 -35.21 47.47
N ASN A 251 -11.79 -35.43 48.21
CA ASN A 251 -11.65 -35.18 49.66
C ASN A 251 -10.31 -35.75 50.19
N GLY A 252 -9.61 -34.98 51.03
CA GLY A 252 -8.43 -35.45 51.76
C GLY A 252 -7.56 -34.30 52.26
N TYR A 253 -7.57 -34.08 53.58
CA TYR A 253 -6.56 -33.30 54.30
C TYR A 253 -5.19 -33.94 54.09
N GLU A 254 -4.17 -33.17 53.71
CA GLU A 254 -2.80 -33.46 54.10
C GLU A 254 -1.95 -32.17 54.06
N ASP A 255 -1.16 -32.05 55.11
CA ASP A 255 -0.28 -30.97 55.50
C ASP A 255 1.09 -31.11 54.80
N GLY A 256 1.84 -30.03 54.66
CA GLY A 256 3.27 -30.11 54.33
C GLY A 256 3.73 -29.44 53.03
N HIS A 257 4.76 -28.61 53.20
CA HIS A 257 5.60 -27.98 52.20
C HIS A 257 5.95 -28.89 51.00
N ASP A 258 5.83 -28.36 49.76
CA ASP A 258 6.98 -28.24 48.83
C ASP A 258 6.60 -27.62 47.46
N ALA A 259 7.44 -26.67 47.05
CA ALA A 259 7.72 -26.15 45.70
C ALA A 259 6.63 -26.25 44.61
N SER A 260 5.89 -25.16 44.41
CA SER A 260 5.22 -24.90 43.13
C SER A 260 6.15 -24.16 42.17
N TRP A 261 6.10 -24.55 40.87
CA TRP A 261 6.74 -24.00 39.65
C TRP A 261 7.98 -24.76 39.11
N PRO A 262 7.93 -25.32 37.87
CA PRO A 262 7.60 -24.58 36.63
C PRO A 262 6.68 -25.36 35.64
N LEU A 263 5.56 -25.93 36.11
CA LEU A 263 4.61 -26.63 35.23
C LEU A 263 3.60 -25.70 34.53
N SER A 264 3.26 -24.55 35.12
CA SER A 264 2.24 -23.66 34.54
C SER A 264 2.80 -22.72 33.45
N ALA A 265 4.09 -22.39 33.46
CA ALA A 265 4.73 -21.64 32.36
C ALA A 265 4.74 -22.45 31.04
N LYS A 266 5.06 -23.75 31.08
CA LYS A 266 5.01 -24.64 29.90
C LYS A 266 3.58 -24.84 29.39
N ARG A 267 2.58 -24.85 30.27
CA ARG A 267 1.16 -24.97 29.92
C ARG A 267 0.67 -23.74 29.16
N SER A 268 1.01 -22.54 29.64
CA SER A 268 0.67 -21.27 28.98
C SER A 268 1.31 -21.12 27.58
N THR A 269 2.58 -21.52 27.42
CA THR A 269 3.24 -21.49 26.10
C THR A 269 2.59 -22.47 25.13
N ASN A 270 2.23 -23.67 25.60
CA ASN A 270 1.55 -24.67 24.77
C ASN A 270 0.16 -24.23 24.31
N GLU A 271 -0.62 -23.57 25.16
CA GLU A 271 -1.94 -23.02 24.83
C GLU A 271 -1.86 -21.92 23.76
N LYS A 272 -0.87 -21.02 23.87
CA LYS A 272 -0.60 -19.98 22.86
C LYS A 272 -0.26 -20.57 21.49
N ILE A 273 0.53 -21.64 21.46
CA ILE A 273 0.93 -22.33 20.22
C ILE A 273 -0.28 -23.04 19.57
N GLN A 274 -1.25 -23.55 20.35
CA GLN A 274 -2.45 -24.22 19.81
C GLN A 274 -3.49 -23.26 19.29
N GLY A 275 -3.76 -22.18 20.04
CA GLY A 275 -4.63 -21.10 19.58
C GLY A 275 -4.13 -20.54 18.25
N ALA A 276 -2.81 -20.38 18.09
CA ALA A 276 -2.21 -19.97 16.82
C ALA A 276 -2.48 -20.96 15.67
N ARG A 277 -2.38 -22.28 15.91
CA ARG A 277 -2.62 -23.33 14.89
C ARG A 277 -4.08 -23.44 14.44
N MET A 278 -5.04 -23.12 15.29
CA MET A 278 -6.47 -23.14 14.94
C MET A 278 -6.96 -21.85 14.27
N ARG A 279 -6.15 -20.78 14.30
CA ARG A 279 -6.52 -19.45 13.79
C ARG A 279 -6.03 -19.15 12.38
N ALA A 280 -5.03 -19.88 11.90
CA ALA A 280 -4.45 -19.66 10.59
C ALA A 280 -4.16 -20.99 9.92
N ALA A 281 -4.66 -21.15 8.70
CA ALA A 281 -4.25 -22.18 7.78
C ALA A 281 -3.46 -21.53 6.64
N ALA A 282 -2.48 -22.26 6.09
CA ALA A 282 -1.81 -21.81 4.88
C ALA A 282 -2.84 -21.72 3.75
N PRO A 283 -2.93 -20.60 3.01
CA PRO A 283 -3.82 -20.51 1.87
C PRO A 283 -3.42 -21.53 0.80
N PRO A 284 -4.38 -22.07 0.02
CA PRO A 284 -4.08 -22.97 -1.08
C PRO A 284 -3.04 -22.38 -2.05
N VAL A 285 -2.12 -23.23 -2.52
CA VAL A 285 -0.99 -22.82 -3.37
C VAL A 285 -1.43 -22.10 -4.65
N PHE A 286 -2.60 -22.46 -5.21
CA PHE A 286 -3.10 -21.79 -6.42
C PHE A 286 -3.42 -20.30 -6.18
N LEU A 287 -3.87 -19.91 -4.98
CA LEU A 287 -4.08 -18.50 -4.63
C LEU A 287 -2.74 -17.76 -4.56
N LEU A 288 -1.72 -18.42 -3.99
CA LEU A 288 -0.37 -17.87 -3.97
C LEU A 288 0.15 -17.63 -5.40
N VAL A 289 -0.03 -18.59 -6.31
CA VAL A 289 0.35 -18.44 -7.72
C VAL A 289 -0.37 -17.25 -8.36
N ILE A 290 -1.69 -17.13 -8.19
CA ILE A 290 -2.47 -16.00 -8.73
C ILE A 290 -1.92 -14.66 -8.22
N THR A 291 -1.56 -14.57 -6.94
CA THR A 291 -1.00 -13.34 -6.37
C THR A 291 0.42 -13.04 -6.82
N LEU A 292 1.24 -14.06 -7.11
CA LEU A 292 2.64 -13.88 -7.52
C LEU A 292 2.81 -13.63 -9.02
N VAL A 293 1.88 -14.05 -9.87
CA VAL A 293 1.97 -13.87 -11.34
C VAL A 293 2.24 -12.40 -11.73
N PRO A 294 1.50 -11.39 -11.21
CA PRO A 294 1.81 -9.98 -11.52
C PRO A 294 3.22 -9.57 -11.08
N PHE A 295 3.66 -10.01 -9.90
CA PHE A 295 4.99 -9.72 -9.39
C PHE A 295 6.09 -10.32 -10.28
N CYS A 296 5.94 -11.58 -10.69
CA CYS A 296 6.86 -12.23 -11.64
C CYS A 296 6.86 -11.52 -13.00
N LEU A 297 5.70 -11.11 -13.51
CA LEU A 297 5.61 -10.32 -14.74
C LEU A 297 6.38 -9.00 -14.63
N ALA A 298 6.32 -8.31 -13.48
CA ALA A 298 7.10 -7.08 -13.25
C ALA A 298 8.62 -7.33 -13.34
N ILE A 299 9.09 -8.46 -12.80
CA ILE A 299 10.49 -8.87 -12.89
C ILE A 299 10.88 -9.15 -14.35
N THR A 300 10.05 -9.87 -15.12
CA THR A 300 10.36 -10.16 -16.53
C THR A 300 10.43 -8.90 -17.40
N ILE A 301 9.52 -7.94 -17.18
CA ILE A 301 9.56 -6.63 -17.86
C ILE A 301 10.84 -5.88 -17.50
N SER A 302 11.23 -5.90 -16.23
CA SER A 302 12.46 -5.25 -15.74
C SER A 302 13.72 -5.90 -16.33
N ALA A 303 13.80 -7.24 -16.32
CA ALA A 303 14.89 -8.00 -16.91
C ALA A 303 15.01 -7.74 -18.43
N SER A 304 13.90 -7.45 -19.11
CA SER A 304 13.93 -7.07 -20.53
C SER A 304 14.75 -5.86 -20.87
N ARG A 305 14.98 -4.98 -19.90
CA ARG A 305 15.79 -3.79 -20.11
C ARG A 305 17.28 -4.09 -20.05
N TRP A 306 17.68 -5.15 -19.36
CA TRP A 306 19.06 -5.59 -19.29
C TRP A 306 19.49 -6.26 -20.60
N PHE A 307 18.73 -7.27 -21.07
CA PHE A 307 19.13 -8.02 -22.26
C PHE A 307 18.99 -7.22 -23.57
N ASN A 308 18.13 -6.19 -23.61
CA ASN A 308 18.02 -5.27 -24.76
C ASN A 308 19.04 -4.10 -24.70
N TYR A 309 20.02 -4.15 -23.79
CA TYR A 309 21.05 -3.11 -23.61
C TYR A 309 20.50 -1.70 -23.37
N ARG A 310 19.31 -1.60 -22.77
CA ARG A 310 18.60 -0.33 -22.55
C ARG A 310 18.96 0.33 -21.23
N HIS A 311 19.34 -0.46 -20.23
CA HIS A 311 19.61 0.02 -18.88
C HIS A 311 20.70 -0.81 -18.20
N HIS A 312 21.48 -0.16 -17.34
CA HIS A 312 22.38 -0.85 -16.43
C HIS A 312 21.58 -1.49 -15.29
N GLY A 313 22.15 -2.50 -14.62
CA GLY A 313 21.49 -3.22 -13.53
C GLY A 313 21.10 -2.29 -12.38
N PHE A 314 21.97 -1.35 -12.03
CA PHE A 314 21.68 -0.33 -11.02
C PHE A 314 20.47 0.55 -11.37
N ASP A 315 20.34 0.92 -12.65
CA ASP A 315 19.23 1.75 -13.13
C ASP A 315 17.89 0.98 -13.01
N ILE A 316 17.93 -0.34 -13.24
CA ILE A 316 16.77 -1.25 -13.12
C ILE A 316 16.40 -1.43 -11.64
N LEU A 317 17.36 -1.75 -10.78
CA LEU A 317 17.12 -1.96 -9.35
C LEU A 317 16.54 -0.71 -8.67
N PHE A 318 17.09 0.47 -8.94
CA PHE A 318 16.57 1.72 -8.37
C PHE A 318 15.19 2.07 -8.92
N GLY A 319 14.97 1.86 -10.23
CA GLY A 319 13.63 2.02 -10.82
C GLY A 319 12.59 1.10 -10.19
N PHE A 320 12.92 -0.19 -10.05
CA PHE A 320 12.07 -1.19 -9.42
C PHE A 320 11.77 -0.85 -7.95
N LEU A 321 12.78 -0.39 -7.21
CA LEU A 321 12.64 0.06 -5.82
C LEU A 321 11.67 1.24 -5.70
N ILE A 322 11.83 2.28 -6.53
CA ILE A 322 10.89 3.43 -6.57
C ILE A 322 9.46 2.93 -6.80
N GLY A 323 9.26 2.07 -7.81
CA GLY A 323 7.94 1.55 -8.14
C GLY A 323 7.34 0.70 -7.01
N THR A 324 8.16 -0.11 -6.34
CA THR A 324 7.74 -0.93 -5.19
C THR A 324 7.31 -0.06 -4.01
N ILE A 325 8.07 0.99 -3.70
CA ILE A 325 7.73 1.95 -2.63
C ILE A 325 6.40 2.64 -2.96
N CYS A 326 6.24 3.13 -4.18
CA CYS A 326 4.98 3.76 -4.64
C CYS A 326 3.80 2.78 -4.56
N ALA A 327 3.97 1.52 -4.95
CA ALA A 327 2.94 0.49 -4.86
C ALA A 327 2.53 0.21 -3.40
N ILE A 328 3.50 -0.01 -2.50
CA ILE A 328 3.23 -0.30 -1.09
C ILE A 328 2.56 0.90 -0.42
N TYR A 329 3.08 2.11 -0.65
CA TYR A 329 2.51 3.33 -0.08
C TYR A 329 1.07 3.55 -0.55
N SER A 330 0.82 3.50 -1.86
CA SER A 330 -0.52 3.71 -2.42
C SER A 330 -1.50 2.62 -1.98
N PHE A 331 -1.05 1.38 -1.87
CA PHE A 331 -1.87 0.30 -1.33
C PHE A 331 -2.25 0.57 0.12
N ARG A 332 -1.30 0.94 1.01
CA ARG A 332 -1.58 1.25 2.42
C ARG A 332 -2.41 2.51 2.61
N TYR A 333 -2.30 3.48 1.71
CA TYR A 333 -3.07 4.72 1.75
C TYR A 333 -4.56 4.46 1.53
N TYR A 334 -4.91 3.52 0.65
CA TYR A 334 -6.29 3.25 0.23
C TYR A 334 -6.89 1.95 0.78
N HIS A 335 -6.06 0.97 1.14
CA HIS A 335 -6.48 -0.31 1.70
C HIS A 335 -5.95 -0.51 3.11
N MET A 336 -6.72 -1.25 3.90
CA MET A 336 -6.27 -1.72 5.19
C MET A 336 -5.11 -2.73 5.04
N PRO A 337 -4.29 -2.90 6.09
CA PRO A 337 -3.24 -3.92 6.09
C PRO A 337 -3.80 -5.30 5.73
N ILE A 338 -3.08 -6.06 4.90
CA ILE A 338 -3.55 -7.38 4.40
C ILE A 338 -3.84 -8.34 5.57
N GLN A 339 -3.14 -8.21 6.70
CA GLN A 339 -3.28 -9.07 7.88
C GLN A 339 -4.55 -8.76 8.70
N ASP A 340 -4.91 -7.48 8.84
CA ASP A 340 -5.97 -7.05 9.77
C ASP A 340 -7.24 -6.56 9.06
N GLY A 341 -7.12 -6.21 7.78
CA GLY A 341 -8.16 -5.53 7.02
C GLY A 341 -9.22 -6.42 6.41
N ALA A 342 -9.13 -7.75 6.56
CA ALA A 342 -10.02 -8.73 5.93
C ALA A 342 -10.26 -8.50 4.42
N GLY A 343 -9.28 -7.89 3.72
CA GLY A 343 -9.37 -7.55 2.30
C GLY A 343 -10.13 -6.28 1.95
N TRP A 344 -10.55 -5.47 2.92
CA TRP A 344 -11.36 -4.27 2.68
C TRP A 344 -10.51 -3.01 2.40
N ALA A 345 -11.06 -2.12 1.57
CA ALA A 345 -10.57 -0.75 1.45
C ALA A 345 -11.00 0.09 2.65
N TRP A 346 -10.33 1.23 2.87
CA TRP A 346 -10.78 2.20 3.88
C TRP A 346 -12.19 2.72 3.55
N GLY A 347 -12.99 2.97 4.59
CA GLY A 347 -14.32 3.56 4.47
C GLY A 347 -14.31 5.02 3.99
N PRO A 348 -15.49 5.57 3.64
CA PRO A 348 -15.60 6.95 3.18
C PRO A 348 -15.22 7.97 4.26
N ARG A 349 -14.63 9.09 3.83
CA ARG A 349 -14.38 10.27 4.68
C ARG A 349 -15.71 10.83 5.20
N SER A 350 -15.70 11.49 6.35
CA SER A 350 -16.88 12.23 6.82
C SER A 350 -17.03 13.53 6.03
N SER A 351 -18.27 13.98 5.83
CA SER A 351 -18.55 15.25 5.14
C SER A 351 -17.91 16.46 5.84
N ALA A 352 -17.86 16.43 7.17
CA ALA A 352 -17.27 17.47 8.02
C ALA A 352 -15.74 17.53 7.93
N ARG A 353 -15.08 16.39 7.67
CA ARG A 353 -13.62 16.27 7.58
C ARG A 353 -13.16 15.94 6.15
N ALA A 354 -13.98 16.24 5.13
CA ALA A 354 -13.76 15.76 3.77
C ALA A 354 -12.45 16.23 3.13
N PHE A 355 -12.00 17.45 3.43
CA PHE A 355 -10.78 18.05 2.89
C PHE A 355 -9.62 18.05 3.89
N TRP A 356 -9.94 18.18 5.18
CA TRP A 356 -8.94 18.29 6.24
C TRP A 356 -9.54 17.80 7.55
N ALA A 357 -8.84 16.90 8.23
CA ALA A 357 -9.27 16.41 9.53
C ALA A 357 -9.05 17.44 10.65
N GLY A 358 -8.08 18.34 10.52
CA GLY A 358 -7.64 19.21 11.62
C GLY A 358 -6.49 18.60 12.40
N VAL A 359 -5.60 19.44 12.92
CA VAL A 359 -4.55 19.02 13.86
C VAL A 359 -5.24 18.62 15.18
N GLY A 360 -4.87 17.47 15.74
CA GLY A 360 -5.45 16.94 16.98
C GLY A 360 -6.67 16.02 16.81
N ASN A 361 -7.22 15.92 15.60
CA ASN A 361 -8.32 14.99 15.30
C ASN A 361 -7.79 13.64 14.80
N VAL A 362 -8.35 12.55 15.32
CA VAL A 362 -8.01 11.19 14.90
C VAL A 362 -8.71 10.86 13.58
N GLY A 363 -8.04 11.15 12.46
CA GLY A 363 -8.41 10.71 11.12
C GLY A 363 -9.59 11.43 10.46
N PHE A 364 -9.95 10.95 9.27
CA PHE A 364 -10.95 11.56 8.38
C PHE A 364 -12.38 11.05 8.61
N VAL A 365 -12.58 10.20 9.61
CA VAL A 365 -13.90 9.67 9.99
C VAL A 365 -14.36 10.39 11.26
N ASN A 366 -15.67 10.65 11.39
CA ASN A 366 -16.21 11.21 12.63
C ASN A 366 -16.14 10.14 13.73
N ALA A 367 -15.41 10.41 14.81
CA ALA A 367 -15.64 9.73 16.08
C ALA A 367 -17.06 10.12 16.51
N ARG A 368 -17.95 9.16 16.69
CA ARG A 368 -19.38 9.43 16.90
C ARG A 368 -19.68 10.04 18.29
N SER A 369 -18.68 10.49 19.05
CA SER A 369 -18.86 10.79 20.49
C SER A 369 -17.73 11.58 21.16
N ASP A 370 -17.22 12.70 20.60
CA ASP A 370 -16.19 13.47 21.32
C ASP A 370 -16.73 14.52 22.31
N HIS A 371 -18.04 14.90 22.33
CA HIS A 371 -18.50 16.01 23.20
C HIS A 371 -19.94 15.96 23.73
N VAL A 372 -20.53 14.79 24.05
CA VAL A 372 -21.81 14.79 24.80
C VAL A 372 -21.59 14.87 26.33
N ALA A 373 -20.38 14.64 26.85
CA ALA A 373 -20.18 14.51 28.30
C ALA A 373 -19.19 15.47 28.97
N GLU A 374 -18.32 16.19 28.26
CA GLU A 374 -17.19 16.89 28.92
C GLU A 374 -17.29 18.43 28.97
N SER A 375 -18.42 19.01 28.58
CA SER A 375 -18.63 20.47 28.68
C SER A 375 -19.98 20.90 29.26
N ALA A 376 -20.84 19.96 29.68
CA ALA A 376 -22.15 20.28 30.26
C ALA A 376 -22.16 20.41 31.79
N ASP A 377 -21.13 19.93 32.50
CA ASP A 377 -21.03 20.04 33.97
C ASP A 377 -20.01 21.09 34.43
N MET A 378 -19.77 22.12 33.61
CA MET A 378 -19.03 23.32 34.05
C MET A 378 -20.00 24.40 34.53
N GLN A 379 -20.72 24.17 35.63
CA GLN A 379 -21.45 25.22 36.36
C GLN A 379 -21.81 24.82 37.79
N ALA A 380 -20.99 25.24 38.78
CA ALA A 380 -21.39 25.89 40.04
C ALA A 380 -20.23 25.97 41.06
N TYR A 381 -19.65 27.19 41.23
CA TYR A 381 -19.21 27.90 42.46
C TYR A 381 -18.82 27.14 43.77
N PRO A 382 -18.05 27.74 44.71
CA PRO A 382 -16.71 28.37 44.70
C PRO A 382 -15.77 27.75 45.79
N PRO A 383 -14.53 28.25 46.03
CA PRO A 383 -13.54 27.60 46.91
C PRO A 383 -13.45 28.20 48.31
N THR A 384 -13.57 27.39 49.37
CA THR A 384 -13.17 27.63 50.79
C THR A 384 -13.39 26.31 51.58
N ALA A 385 -12.69 25.87 52.63
CA ALA A 385 -11.54 26.30 53.42
C ALA A 385 -11.03 25.11 54.29
N VAL A 386 -9.71 25.03 54.52
CA VAL A 386 -8.99 24.77 55.80
C VAL A 386 -9.39 23.57 56.71
N SER A 387 -8.50 22.57 56.90
CA SER A 387 -7.64 22.38 58.11
C SER A 387 -7.11 20.94 58.35
N ARG A 388 -5.78 20.86 58.57
CA ARG A 388 -4.97 19.95 59.43
C ARG A 388 -5.43 18.52 59.78
N GLY A 389 -4.51 17.56 59.50
CA GLY A 389 -3.72 16.93 60.58
C GLY A 389 -3.68 15.39 60.65
N GLY A 390 -2.50 14.81 60.33
CA GLY A 390 -1.87 13.77 61.16
C GLY A 390 -2.00 12.28 60.78
N ASN A 391 -0.88 11.71 60.29
CA ASN A 391 -0.37 10.35 60.56
C ASN A 391 -1.18 9.10 60.17
N GLN A 392 -0.75 8.36 59.13
CA GLN A 392 0.09 7.13 59.24
C GLN A 392 -0.03 6.22 58.00
N ARG A 393 1.12 5.58 57.70
CA ARG A 393 1.36 4.35 56.91
C ARG A 393 1.25 4.41 55.38
N SER A 394 2.44 4.44 54.80
CA SER A 394 2.81 4.01 53.44
C SER A 394 2.24 2.63 53.11
N VAL A 395 1.44 2.58 52.05
CA VAL A 395 1.10 1.38 51.29
C VAL A 395 1.38 1.69 49.82
N GLN A 396 2.33 0.97 49.23
CA GLN A 396 2.63 1.02 47.80
C GLN A 396 1.52 0.31 47.01
N HIS A 397 0.87 1.06 46.11
CA HIS A 397 -0.02 0.55 45.07
C HIS A 397 0.80 -0.02 43.90
N PRO A 398 0.48 -1.21 43.36
CA PRO A 398 0.86 -1.60 42.01
C PRO A 398 -0.15 -1.06 40.98
N GLU A 399 0.39 -0.65 39.84
CA GLU A 399 -0.25 0.05 38.72
C GLU A 399 -1.39 -0.76 38.06
N ALA A 400 -2.49 -0.07 37.80
CA ALA A 400 -3.63 -0.59 37.04
C ALA A 400 -3.31 -0.57 35.53
N THR A 401 -3.14 -1.76 34.95
CA THR A 401 -3.12 -1.96 33.50
C THR A 401 -4.56 -2.08 33.00
N SER A 402 -5.06 -1.05 32.32
CA SER A 402 -6.36 -1.07 31.66
C SER A 402 -6.30 -1.99 30.43
N GLN A 403 -6.99 -3.12 30.51
CA GLN A 403 -7.19 -4.09 29.44
C GLN A 403 -8.26 -3.57 28.46
N TYR A 404 -7.84 -3.12 27.27
CA TYR A 404 -8.73 -2.81 26.15
C TYR A 404 -9.11 -4.11 25.45
N ASN A 405 -10.35 -4.58 25.67
CA ASN A 405 -10.86 -5.81 25.07
C ASN A 405 -11.37 -5.52 23.65
N GLY A 406 -10.78 -6.17 22.65
CA GLY A 406 -11.09 -5.96 21.23
C GLY A 406 -12.22 -6.86 20.73
N GLN A 407 -13.45 -6.35 20.75
CA GLN A 407 -14.55 -6.80 19.90
C GLN A 407 -14.67 -5.82 18.72
N TYR A 408 -13.82 -5.96 17.69
CA TYR A 408 -13.75 -4.98 16.59
C TYR A 408 -14.20 -5.48 15.21
N SER A 409 -14.48 -6.78 15.00
CA SER A 409 -14.75 -7.29 13.65
C SER A 409 -16.24 -7.34 13.26
N THR A 410 -17.14 -7.71 14.17
CA THR A 410 -18.58 -7.84 13.88
C THR A 410 -19.32 -6.51 13.95
N GLU A 411 -18.99 -5.64 14.91
CA GLU A 411 -19.67 -4.35 15.07
C GLU A 411 -19.27 -3.33 13.98
N TYR A 412 -18.09 -3.48 13.37
CA TYR A 412 -17.62 -2.59 12.32
C TYR A 412 -18.37 -2.76 11.00
N GLU A 413 -18.74 -3.99 10.64
CA GLU A 413 -19.47 -4.30 9.40
C GLU A 413 -20.90 -3.72 9.47
N ASP A 414 -21.55 -3.82 10.64
CA ASP A 414 -22.85 -3.21 10.91
C ASP A 414 -22.76 -1.68 10.96
N VAL A 415 -21.69 -1.11 11.54
CA VAL A 415 -21.45 0.34 11.56
C VAL A 415 -21.12 0.88 10.16
N GLU A 416 -20.46 0.12 9.28
CA GLU A 416 -20.20 0.55 7.90
C GLU A 416 -21.44 0.46 7.00
N LEU A 417 -22.23 -0.61 7.11
CA LEU A 417 -23.55 -0.68 6.46
C LEU A 417 -24.46 0.43 6.98
N GLN A 418 -24.43 0.69 8.28
CA GLN A 418 -25.13 1.82 8.88
C GLN A 418 -24.53 3.17 8.47
N ARG A 419 -23.22 3.35 8.23
CA ARG A 419 -22.64 4.62 7.71
C ARG A 419 -23.00 4.84 6.24
N LEU A 420 -23.10 3.77 5.46
CA LEU A 420 -23.68 3.83 4.12
C LEU A 420 -25.17 4.22 4.17
N ASN A 421 -25.86 3.95 5.28
CA ASN A 421 -27.26 4.33 5.55
C ASN A 421 -27.43 5.63 6.38
N GLN A 422 -26.45 6.08 7.16
CA GLN A 422 -26.59 7.17 8.16
C GLN A 422 -26.45 8.57 7.55
N GLY A 423 -26.49 8.66 6.22
CA GLY A 423 -27.00 9.86 5.55
C GLY A 423 -28.52 10.04 5.71
N ASP A 424 -29.21 9.11 6.40
CA ASP A 424 -30.67 8.96 6.34
C ASP A 424 -31.37 8.90 7.71
N ASN A 425 -30.76 9.41 8.78
CA ASN A 425 -31.48 9.62 10.05
C ASN A 425 -30.74 10.60 10.98
N ARG A 426 -31.08 11.89 10.89
CA ARG A 426 -31.10 12.80 12.04
C ARG A 426 -32.29 13.75 11.92
N VAL A 427 -33.23 13.56 12.84
CA VAL A 427 -34.26 14.52 13.26
C VAL A 427 -33.60 15.80 13.74
#